data_AF-A0A3S4QQJ0-F1
#
_entry.id   AF-A0A3S4QQJ0-F1
#
_cell.length_a   1.000
_cell.length_b   1.000
_cell.length_c   1.000
_cell.angle_alpha   90.00
_cell.angle_beta   90.00
_cell.angle_gamma   90.00
#
_symmetry.space_group_name_H-M   'P 1'
#
loop_
_entity.id
_entity.type
_entity.pdbx_description
1 polymer ?
#
loop_
_entity_poly.entity_id
_entity_poly.type
_entity_poly.pdbx_seq_one_letter_code
_entity_poly.pdbx_strand_id
1 'polypeptide(L)'
;MKPSSLKLSPLVFGILTATTGFANTTQPTTVPSVQLSKTVVIAKRNKATNTESLGRDELDNNMVRDVRDLVRYSTDVGIADNGRHLKGFAMRGVEGNRVGISIDGVNLPDSEENTLYARYGNFIHLG
;
A
#
# COMPACT_ATOMS: atom_id res chain seq x y z
N MET A 1 -17.59 74.98 36.59
CA MET A 1 -16.43 74.36 37.26
C MET A 1 -16.96 73.56 38.44
N LYS A 2 -16.69 72.24 38.51
CA LYS A 2 -17.36 71.29 39.41
C LYS A 2 -16.32 70.52 40.22
N PRO A 3 -16.36 70.57 41.57
CA PRO A 3 -15.64 69.60 42.40
C PRO A 3 -16.55 68.87 43.41
N SER A 4 -16.27 67.57 43.59
CA SER A 4 -16.54 66.68 44.76
C SER A 4 -18.02 66.46 45.20
N SER A 5 -18.47 65.38 45.85
CA SER A 5 -17.89 64.20 46.50
C SER A 5 -18.98 63.09 46.53
N LEU A 6 -18.67 61.85 46.12
CA LEU A 6 -19.65 60.74 46.06
C LEU A 6 -19.49 59.82 47.28
N LYS A 7 -20.61 59.50 47.94
CA LYS A 7 -20.70 58.88 49.27
C LYS A 7 -20.47 57.36 49.23
N LEU A 8 -19.72 56.88 50.22
CA LEU A 8 -19.40 55.48 50.53
C LEU A 8 -20.60 54.80 51.23
N SER A 9 -21.06 53.65 50.72
CA SER A 9 -22.20 52.86 51.23
C SER A 9 -21.71 51.53 51.85
N PRO A 10 -22.39 50.98 52.89
CA PRO A 10 -21.82 50.07 53.87
C PRO A 10 -21.81 48.62 53.37
N LEU A 11 -20.88 48.29 52.46
CA LEU A 11 -20.71 46.93 51.93
C LEU A 11 -19.44 46.22 52.44
N VAL A 12 -18.70 46.80 53.39
CA VAL A 12 -17.45 46.20 53.87
C VAL A 12 -17.52 45.97 55.38
N PHE A 13 -17.07 44.79 55.80
CA PHE A 13 -16.75 44.38 57.18
C PHE A 13 -17.89 43.85 58.07
N GLY A 14 -18.35 42.63 57.78
CA GLY A 14 -19.17 41.85 58.71
C GLY A 14 -19.13 40.34 58.47
N ILE A 15 -17.95 39.79 58.18
CA ILE A 15 -17.72 38.34 58.15
C ILE A 15 -17.66 37.84 59.60
N LEU A 16 -18.63 37.05 60.08
CA LEU A 16 -18.40 36.12 61.20
C LEU A 16 -19.47 34.99 61.31
N THR A 17 -19.07 33.79 60.89
CA THR A 17 -19.43 32.45 61.44
C THR A 17 -20.89 32.03 61.65
N ALA A 18 -21.35 31.02 60.90
CA ALA A 18 -21.66 29.65 61.39
C ALA A 18 -22.50 28.83 60.37
N THR A 19 -22.01 27.63 60.10
CA THR A 19 -22.57 26.48 59.38
C THR A 19 -23.99 26.11 59.84
N THR A 20 -24.98 25.75 59.00
CA THR A 20 -25.27 24.45 58.31
C THR A 20 -26.68 24.66 57.69
N GLY A 21 -27.07 24.30 56.47
CA GLY A 21 -26.96 23.03 55.75
C GLY A 21 -28.36 22.66 55.24
N PHE A 22 -28.62 22.72 53.93
CA PHE A 22 -29.56 21.86 53.21
C PHE A 22 -29.02 21.63 51.80
N ALA A 23 -28.65 20.39 51.52
CA ALA A 23 -28.15 19.94 50.24
C ALA A 23 -29.31 19.86 49.24
N ASN A 24 -29.26 20.66 48.19
CA ASN A 24 -29.99 20.34 46.96
C ASN A 24 -29.18 19.26 46.25
N THR A 25 -29.68 18.03 46.32
CA THR A 25 -29.16 16.92 45.52
C THR A 25 -29.23 17.30 44.05
N THR A 26 -28.05 17.21 43.44
CA THR A 26 -27.76 17.40 42.02
C THR A 26 -28.77 16.66 41.15
N GLN A 27 -29.55 17.43 40.39
CA GLN A 27 -30.19 16.92 39.19
C GLN A 27 -29.09 16.49 38.22
N PRO A 28 -29.05 15.23 37.76
CA PRO A 28 -28.00 14.77 36.88
C PRO A 28 -28.11 15.53 35.55
N THR A 29 -27.09 16.33 35.24
CA THR A 29 -26.88 16.92 33.93
C THR A 29 -26.72 15.75 32.95
N THR A 30 -27.76 15.51 32.15
CA THR A 30 -27.73 14.55 31.06
C THR A 30 -26.70 15.00 30.04
N VAL A 31 -25.52 14.37 30.11
CA VAL A 31 -24.47 14.51 29.12
C VAL A 31 -25.05 14.02 27.79
N PRO A 32 -25.15 14.84 26.73
CA PRO A 32 -25.67 14.36 25.46
C PRO A 32 -24.71 13.29 24.93
N SER A 33 -25.17 12.04 24.90
CA SER A 33 -24.44 10.95 24.28
C SER A 33 -24.37 11.20 22.78
N VAL A 34 -23.22 11.63 22.28
CA VAL A 34 -22.96 11.72 20.83
C VAL A 34 -22.82 10.28 20.33
N GLN A 35 -23.86 9.77 19.67
CA GLN A 35 -23.77 8.48 18.98
C GLN A 35 -23.03 8.67 17.66
N LEU A 36 -21.83 8.11 17.56
CA LEU A 36 -21.06 8.10 16.32
C LEU A 36 -21.73 7.19 15.30
N SER A 37 -22.03 7.73 14.12
CA SER A 37 -22.58 6.95 13.01
C SER A 37 -21.50 6.05 12.41
N LYS A 38 -21.80 4.75 12.30
CA LYS A 38 -20.92 3.74 11.69
C LYS A 38 -20.69 4.08 10.21
N THR A 39 -19.49 4.54 9.87
CA THR A 39 -19.06 4.70 8.47
C THR A 39 -18.47 3.38 7.98
N VAL A 40 -19.12 2.76 6.98
CA VAL A 40 -18.58 1.56 6.32
C VAL A 40 -17.58 2.02 5.27
N VAL A 41 -16.29 1.82 5.55
CA VAL A 41 -15.24 2.06 4.57
C VAL A 41 -15.25 0.90 3.57
N ILE A 42 -15.82 1.12 2.40
CA ILE A 42 -15.72 0.17 1.28
C ILE A 42 -14.37 0.42 0.61
N ALA A 43 -13.32 -0.25 1.10
CA ALA A 43 -12.01 -0.19 0.50
C ALA A 43 -12.00 -0.99 -0.81
N LYS A 44 -12.07 -0.31 -1.96
CA LYS A 44 -11.80 -0.94 -3.26
C LYS A 44 -10.29 -0.94 -3.48
N ARG A 45 -9.65 -2.11 -3.39
CA ARG A 45 -8.24 -2.27 -3.81
C ARG A 45 -8.17 -2.11 -5.32
N ASN A 46 -7.86 -0.91 -5.79
CA ASN A 46 -7.41 -0.71 -7.16
C ASN A 46 -5.98 -1.28 -7.25
N LYS A 47 -5.85 -2.51 -7.74
CA LYS A 47 -4.54 -3.08 -8.07
C LYS A 47 -4.08 -2.41 -9.37
N ALA A 48 -3.33 -1.32 -9.24
CA ALA A 48 -2.61 -0.74 -10.36
C ALA A 48 -1.63 -1.81 -10.88
N THR A 49 -2.01 -2.47 -11.97
CA THR A 49 -1.19 -3.50 -12.61
C THR A 49 -0.50 -2.81 -13.76
N ASN A 50 0.83 -2.73 -13.72
CA ASN A 50 1.60 -2.25 -14.86
C ASN A 50 1.38 -3.24 -16.01
N THR A 51 0.84 -2.74 -17.12
CA THR A 51 0.48 -3.53 -18.29
C THR A 51 1.05 -2.81 -19.50
N GLU A 52 1.84 -3.53 -20.28
CA GLU A 52 2.40 -3.06 -21.54
C GLU A 52 1.83 -3.93 -22.66
N SER A 53 1.45 -3.31 -23.77
CA SER A 53 0.94 -4.00 -24.95
C SER A 53 1.66 -3.42 -26.15
N LEU A 54 2.27 -4.29 -26.94
CA LEU A 54 3.05 -3.91 -28.11
C LEU A 54 2.29 -4.36 -29.36
N GLY A 55 1.92 -3.38 -30.19
CA GLY A 55 1.17 -3.61 -31.43
C GLY A 55 2.07 -3.98 -32.61
N ARG A 56 1.45 -4.39 -33.72
CA ARG A 56 2.18 -4.74 -34.94
C ARG A 56 2.99 -3.58 -35.51
N ASP A 57 2.40 -2.39 -35.55
CA ASP A 57 3.07 -1.19 -36.08
C ASP A 57 4.31 -0.82 -35.26
N GLU A 58 4.25 -0.97 -33.94
CA GLU A 58 5.39 -0.71 -33.06
C GLU A 58 6.51 -1.74 -33.24
N LEU A 59 6.17 -3.02 -33.46
CA LEU A 59 7.15 -4.05 -33.80
C LEU A 59 7.87 -3.72 -35.11
N ASP A 60 7.12 -3.31 -36.13
CA ASP A 60 7.66 -2.99 -37.45
C ASP A 60 8.52 -1.71 -37.42
N ASN A 61 8.06 -0.66 -36.71
CA ASN A 61 8.79 0.60 -36.53
C ASN A 61 10.11 0.41 -35.76
N ASN A 62 10.12 -0.47 -34.75
CA ASN A 62 11.34 -0.79 -33.98
C ASN A 62 12.19 -1.88 -34.65
N MET A 63 11.80 -2.37 -35.84
CA MET A 63 12.50 -3.41 -36.59
C MET A 63 12.79 -4.65 -35.72
N VAL A 64 11.82 -5.05 -34.89
CA VAL A 64 11.96 -6.17 -33.95
C VAL A 64 12.07 -7.48 -34.75
N ARG A 65 13.20 -8.17 -34.63
CA ARG A 65 13.45 -9.45 -35.32
C ARG A 65 13.46 -10.66 -34.39
N ASP A 66 13.79 -10.45 -33.12
CA ASP A 66 13.92 -11.52 -32.15
C ASP A 66 13.27 -11.16 -30.81
N VAL A 67 13.26 -12.12 -29.89
CA VAL A 67 12.71 -11.94 -28.54
C VAL A 67 13.55 -10.98 -27.69
N ARG A 68 14.82 -10.73 -28.03
CA ARG A 68 15.71 -9.78 -27.30
C ARG A 68 15.31 -8.36 -27.64
N ASP A 69 15.03 -8.10 -28.90
CA ASP A 69 14.51 -6.82 -29.37
C ASP A 69 13.10 -6.56 -28.82
N LEU A 70 12.28 -7.61 -28.66
CA LEU A 70 10.92 -7.49 -28.13
C LEU A 70 10.87 -6.85 -26.74
N VAL A 71 11.80 -7.22 -25.85
CA VAL A 71 11.82 -6.75 -24.46
C VAL A 71 12.71 -5.54 -24.24
N ARG A 72 13.40 -5.06 -25.28
CA ARG A 72 14.44 -4.02 -25.19
C ARG A 72 13.96 -2.72 -24.54
N TYR A 73 12.71 -2.35 -24.80
CA TYR A 73 12.09 -1.11 -24.31
C TYR A 73 11.16 -1.31 -23.12
N SER A 74 11.00 -2.55 -22.64
CA SER A 74 10.24 -2.84 -21.42
C SER A 74 11.19 -2.82 -20.23
N THR A 75 10.92 -1.98 -19.24
CA THR A 75 11.87 -1.78 -18.13
C THR A 75 11.83 -2.90 -17.09
N ASP A 76 10.69 -3.58 -16.97
CA ASP A 76 10.46 -4.62 -15.97
C ASP A 76 10.60 -6.04 -16.54
N VAL A 77 10.82 -6.17 -17.85
CA VAL A 77 10.85 -7.45 -18.58
C VAL A 77 12.23 -7.64 -19.21
N GLY A 78 12.80 -8.84 -19.02
CA GLY A 78 14.05 -9.26 -19.62
C GLY A 78 13.94 -10.67 -20.18
N ILE A 79 15.08 -11.24 -20.59
CA ILE A 79 15.15 -12.62 -21.08
C ILE A 79 15.65 -13.55 -19.97
N ALA A 80 14.99 -14.70 -19.83
CA ALA A 80 15.48 -15.82 -19.04
C ALA A 80 16.32 -16.74 -19.95
N ASP A 81 17.63 -16.78 -19.72
CA ASP A 81 18.58 -17.56 -20.52
C ASP A 81 19.46 -18.43 -19.61
N ASN A 82 19.50 -19.74 -19.87
CA ASN A 82 20.39 -20.68 -19.18
C ASN A 82 21.67 -20.96 -20.00
N GLY A 83 22.07 -20.03 -20.86
CA GLY A 83 23.29 -20.01 -21.65
C GLY A 83 23.22 -20.74 -22.99
N ARG A 84 22.46 -21.85 -23.07
CA ARG A 84 22.32 -22.64 -24.31
C ARG A 84 20.90 -22.69 -24.86
N HIS A 85 19.90 -22.41 -24.02
CA HIS A 85 18.49 -22.43 -24.40
C HIS A 85 17.78 -21.23 -23.77
N LEU A 86 16.99 -20.53 -24.59
CA LEU A 86 16.06 -19.53 -24.12
C LEU A 86 14.96 -20.22 -23.31
N LYS A 87 14.80 -19.84 -22.05
CA LYS A 87 13.77 -20.35 -21.13
C LYS A 87 12.50 -19.50 -21.15
N GLY A 88 12.55 -18.34 -21.80
CA GLY A 88 11.43 -17.42 -21.94
C GLY A 88 11.80 -16.04 -21.43
N PHE A 89 10.90 -15.44 -20.64
CA PHE A 89 11.04 -14.09 -20.12
C PHE A 89 11.33 -14.09 -18.63
N ALA A 90 12.09 -13.10 -18.19
CA ALA A 90 12.22 -12.74 -16.78
C ALA A 90 11.40 -11.48 -16.53
N MET A 91 10.69 -11.41 -15.41
CA MET A 91 9.95 -10.20 -15.01
C MET A 91 10.34 -9.79 -13.61
N ARG A 92 10.82 -8.56 -13.42
CA ARG A 92 11.22 -8.03 -12.10
C ARG A 92 12.10 -9.01 -11.28
N GLY A 93 13.03 -9.69 -11.95
CA GLY A 93 13.94 -10.67 -11.33
C GLY A 93 13.34 -12.06 -11.06
N VAL A 94 12.09 -12.34 -11.45
CA VAL A 94 11.54 -13.71 -11.47
C VAL A 94 11.61 -14.31 -12.87
N GLU A 95 11.84 -15.61 -12.95
CA GLU A 95 12.06 -16.35 -14.20
C GLU A 95 11.55 -17.80 -14.07
N GLY A 96 11.56 -18.54 -15.18
CA GLY A 96 11.09 -19.93 -15.25
C GLY A 96 9.60 -20.05 -14.95
N ASN A 97 9.20 -21.10 -14.22
CA ASN A 97 7.79 -21.39 -13.89
C ASN A 97 7.12 -20.31 -13.01
N ARG A 98 7.84 -19.27 -12.60
CA ARG A 98 7.27 -18.10 -11.90
C ARG A 98 6.67 -17.05 -12.85
N VAL A 99 6.91 -17.19 -14.16
CA VAL A 99 6.42 -16.32 -15.21
C VAL A 99 5.53 -17.13 -16.15
N GLY A 100 4.23 -16.83 -16.16
CA GLY A 100 3.28 -17.46 -17.08
C GLY A 100 3.39 -16.86 -18.49
N ILE A 101 3.48 -17.72 -19.50
CA ILE A 101 3.50 -17.32 -20.91
C ILE A 101 2.36 -18.06 -21.62
N SER A 102 1.60 -17.31 -22.42
CA SER A 102 0.50 -17.85 -23.21
C SER A 102 0.62 -17.39 -24.66
N ILE A 103 0.40 -18.31 -25.60
CA ILE A 103 0.42 -18.03 -27.04
C ILE A 103 -0.96 -18.37 -27.56
N ASP A 104 -1.62 -17.43 -28.23
CA ASP A 104 -2.99 -17.58 -28.76
C ASP A 104 -4.01 -18.11 -27.73
N GLY A 105 -3.83 -17.73 -26.46
CA GLY A 105 -4.67 -18.15 -25.34
C GLY A 105 -4.33 -19.53 -24.76
N VAL A 106 -3.30 -20.21 -25.26
CA VAL A 106 -2.81 -21.48 -24.71
C VAL A 106 -1.58 -21.23 -23.84
N ASN A 107 -1.63 -21.64 -22.58
CA ASN A 107 -0.50 -21.52 -21.65
C ASN A 107 0.60 -22.53 -22.00
N LEU A 108 1.85 -22.10 -21.97
CA LEU A 108 3.00 -22.99 -22.05
C LEU A 108 3.11 -23.83 -20.77
N PRO A 109 3.48 -25.11 -20.87
CA PRO A 109 3.66 -25.97 -19.69
C PRO A 109 4.90 -25.54 -18.89
N ASP A 110 4.84 -25.75 -17.58
CA ASP A 110 5.97 -25.55 -16.69
C ASP A 110 7.12 -26.51 -17.04
N SER A 111 8.36 -26.01 -16.95
CA SER A 111 9.56 -26.82 -17.16
C SER A 111 9.94 -27.50 -15.86
N GLU A 112 10.11 -28.82 -15.88
CA GLU A 112 10.71 -29.56 -14.76
C GLU A 112 12.21 -29.26 -14.71
N GLU A 113 12.67 -28.54 -13.68
CA GLU A 113 14.10 -28.40 -13.40
C GLU A 113 14.52 -29.41 -12.33
N ASN A 114 15.56 -30.20 -12.63
CA ASN A 114 16.07 -31.17 -11.68
C ASN A 114 16.87 -30.47 -10.57
N THR A 115 16.18 -30.10 -9.50
CA THR A 115 16.76 -29.42 -8.33
C THR A 115 17.80 -30.28 -7.60
N LEU A 116 17.78 -31.60 -7.78
CA LEU A 116 18.74 -32.53 -7.15
C LEU A 116 20.17 -32.35 -7.71
N TYR A 117 20.31 -31.95 -8.97
CA TYR A 117 21.62 -31.74 -9.60
C TYR A 117 22.00 -30.25 -9.74
N ALA A 118 21.08 -29.32 -9.50
CA ALA A 118 21.36 -27.88 -9.61
C ALA A 118 22.39 -27.37 -8.59
N ARG A 119 22.48 -28.00 -7.40
CA ARG A 119 23.46 -27.63 -6.34
C ARG A 119 24.80 -28.35 -6.42
N TYR A 120 24.85 -29.51 -7.08
CA TYR A 120 26.06 -30.31 -7.23
C TYR A 120 26.51 -30.20 -8.68
N GLY A 121 27.01 -29.03 -9.06
CA GLY A 121 27.58 -28.80 -10.39
C GLY A 121 28.53 -29.94 -10.75
N ASN A 122 28.38 -30.48 -11.97
CA ASN A 122 29.10 -31.61 -12.54
C ASN A 122 30.53 -31.79 -11.99
N PHE A 123 30.69 -32.49 -10.87
CA PHE A 123 31.99 -32.92 -10.36
C PHE A 123 32.40 -34.15 -11.15
N ILE A 124 32.82 -33.94 -12.39
CA ILE A 124 33.71 -34.89 -13.07
C ILE A 124 35.07 -34.81 -12.37
N HIS A 125 35.23 -35.64 -11.35
CA HIS A 125 36.54 -35.96 -10.78
C HIS A 125 37.26 -36.88 -11.78
N LEU A 126 38.18 -36.31 -12.55
CA LEU A 126 39.14 -37.08 -13.34
C LEU A 126 40.22 -37.60 -12.36
N GLY A 127 40.22 -38.91 -12.15
CA GLY A 127 41.36 -39.65 -11.61
C GLY A 127 42.28 -40.13 -12.71
#